data_AF-A0A7L0U423-F1
#
_entry.id   AF-A0A7L0U423-F1
#
_cell.length_a   1.000
_cell.length_b   1.000
_cell.length_c   1.000
_cell.angle_alpha   90.00
_cell.angle_beta   90.00
_cell.angle_gamma   90.00
#
_symmetry.space_group_name_H-M   'P 1'
#
loop_
_entity.id
_entity.type
_entity.pdbx_description
1 polymer ?
#
loop_
_entity_poly.entity_id
_entity_poly.type
_entity_poly.pdbx_seq_one_letter_code
_entity_poly.pdbx_strand_id
1 'polypeptide(L)'
;VKGGLVSAEVLQREQQELRKHERNKHLEEESKYSETVFRDKFGRKRDLAQELLEEKQRAEAQSQRDQQYAKWGKGLAQGRQQQQNVEDAIKEMQKPLARYIDDQDLDRMLREREREGDPMADIIKKRKAKESKEKKEKPRYKGPAPPLNRFNIWPGHRWDGVDRSNGFEQQRFARIANRKAVQELAYKWSVEDM
;
A
#
# COMPACT_ATOMS: atom_id res chain seq x y z
N VAL A 1 -30.86 31.17 70.28
CA VAL A 1 -31.24 31.30 68.86
C VAL A 1 -30.01 31.75 68.08
N LYS A 2 -29.31 30.82 67.42
CA LYS A 2 -28.20 31.12 66.49
C LYS A 2 -28.49 30.38 65.20
N GLY A 3 -29.15 31.06 64.28
CA GLY A 3 -29.38 30.57 62.93
C GLY A 3 -28.29 31.08 61.99
N GLY A 4 -27.90 30.22 61.06
CA GLY A 4 -27.52 30.62 59.69
C GLY A 4 -26.03 30.85 59.42
N LEU A 5 -25.39 29.82 58.86
CA LEU A 5 -24.46 29.87 57.71
C LEU A 5 -24.23 28.40 57.30
N VAL A 6 -25.12 27.86 56.46
CA VAL A 6 -24.97 26.50 55.91
C VAL A 6 -24.15 26.62 54.62
N SER A 7 -23.09 25.83 54.48
CA SER A 7 -22.26 25.83 53.26
C SER A 7 -23.06 25.34 52.05
N ALA A 8 -22.77 25.88 50.87
CA ALA A 8 -23.46 25.50 49.63
C ALA A 8 -23.36 23.99 49.34
N GLU A 9 -22.24 23.36 49.71
CA GLU A 9 -22.04 21.92 49.58
C GLU A 9 -23.01 21.10 50.45
N VAL A 10 -23.33 21.58 51.65
CA VAL A 10 -24.28 20.90 52.55
C VAL A 10 -25.69 21.00 51.99
N LEU A 11 -26.10 22.17 51.48
CA LEU A 11 -27.38 22.33 50.79
C LEU A 11 -27.48 21.45 49.53
N GLN A 12 -26.40 21.31 48.74
CA GLN A 12 -26.39 20.43 47.58
C GLN A 12 -26.49 18.95 47.97
N ARG A 13 -25.77 18.52 49.01
CA ARG A 13 -25.86 17.14 49.54
C ARG A 13 -27.25 16.84 50.07
N GLU A 14 -27.81 17.76 50.85
CA GLU A 14 -29.17 17.64 51.40
C GLU A 14 -30.21 17.60 50.29
N GLN A 15 -30.08 18.43 49.24
CA GLN A 15 -30.94 18.35 48.04
C GLN A 15 -30.76 17.05 47.26
N GLN A 16 -29.54 16.51 47.13
CA GLN A 16 -29.30 15.22 46.47
C GLN A 16 -29.86 14.06 47.28
N GLU A 17 -29.77 14.10 48.61
CA GLU A 17 -30.35 13.11 49.50
C GLU A 17 -31.87 13.16 49.48
N LEU A 18 -32.47 14.36 49.55
CA LEU A 18 -33.90 14.55 49.36
C LEU A 18 -34.36 14.05 48.00
N ARG A 19 -33.65 14.36 46.90
CA ARG A 19 -33.97 13.82 45.56
C ARG A 19 -33.83 12.30 45.46
N LYS A 20 -32.87 11.69 46.15
CA LYS A 20 -32.71 10.23 46.25
C LYS A 20 -33.80 9.59 47.12
N HIS A 21 -34.39 10.35 48.05
CA HIS A 21 -35.44 9.88 48.95
C HIS A 21 -36.85 10.10 48.35
N GLU A 22 -37.03 11.16 47.57
CA GLU A 22 -38.22 11.45 46.76
C GLU A 22 -38.30 10.57 45.51
N ARG A 23 -37.15 10.12 44.98
CA ARG A 23 -37.12 9.02 44.02
C ARG A 23 -37.67 7.78 44.70
N ASN A 24 -38.78 7.27 44.18
CA ASN A 24 -39.42 6.04 44.62
C ASN A 24 -38.42 4.87 44.55
N LYS A 25 -37.70 4.61 45.66
CA LYS A 25 -36.69 3.55 45.77
C LYS A 25 -37.25 2.18 45.38
N HIS A 26 -38.53 1.93 45.70
CA HIS A 26 -39.24 0.71 45.32
C HIS A 26 -39.36 0.54 43.80
N LEU A 27 -39.77 1.60 43.08
CA LEU A 27 -39.87 1.57 41.63
C LEU A 27 -38.49 1.48 40.95
N GLU A 28 -37.45 2.10 41.54
CA GLU A 28 -36.07 1.96 41.07
C GLU A 28 -35.52 0.54 41.32
N GLU A 29 -35.85 -0.09 42.45
CA GLU A 29 -35.44 -1.47 42.77
C GLU A 29 -36.16 -2.51 41.89
N GLU A 30 -37.45 -2.31 41.60
CA GLU A 30 -38.23 -3.16 40.69
C GLU A 30 -37.81 -2.99 39.22
N SER A 31 -37.50 -1.76 38.79
CA SER A 31 -37.08 -1.48 37.41
C SER A 31 -35.64 -1.90 37.11
N LYS A 32 -34.75 -1.97 38.12
CA LYS A 32 -33.37 -2.46 37.96
C LYS A 32 -33.28 -3.86 37.38
N TYR A 33 -34.28 -4.71 37.61
CA TYR A 33 -34.32 -6.09 37.12
C TYR A 33 -35.24 -6.28 35.90
N SER A 34 -35.81 -5.19 35.37
CA SER A 34 -36.70 -5.26 34.20
C SER A 34 -35.88 -5.23 32.89
N GLU A 35 -36.06 -6.24 32.03
CA GLU A 35 -35.41 -6.27 30.72
C GLU A 35 -36.05 -5.25 29.77
N THR A 36 -35.22 -4.44 29.11
CA THR A 36 -35.69 -3.45 28.14
C THR A 36 -36.02 -4.16 26.82
N VAL A 37 -37.31 -4.24 26.48
CA VAL A 37 -37.78 -4.85 25.22
C VAL A 37 -37.83 -3.82 24.11
N PHE A 38 -36.93 -3.93 23.14
CA PHE A 38 -36.94 -3.09 21.95
C PHE A 38 -37.96 -3.62 20.93
N ARG A 39 -38.75 -2.72 20.34
CA ARG A 39 -39.76 -3.06 19.34
C ARG A 39 -39.63 -2.18 18.11
N ASP A 40 -39.98 -2.74 16.96
CA ASP A 40 -39.94 -2.03 15.69
C ASP A 40 -41.18 -1.14 15.49
N LYS A 41 -41.20 -0.30 14.44
CA LYS A 41 -42.33 0.62 14.13
C LYS A 41 -43.68 -0.09 13.97
N PHE A 42 -43.66 -1.39 13.67
CA PHE A 42 -44.84 -2.26 13.54
C PHE A 42 -45.16 -3.08 14.80
N GLY A 43 -44.49 -2.81 15.93
CA GLY A 43 -44.77 -3.43 17.23
C GLY A 43 -44.17 -4.82 17.47
N ARG A 44 -43.39 -5.36 16.52
CA ARG A 44 -42.67 -6.65 16.65
C ARG A 44 -41.46 -6.49 17.58
N LYS A 45 -41.19 -7.49 18.43
CA LYS A 45 -39.99 -7.54 19.29
C LYS A 45 -38.75 -7.68 18.41
N ARG A 46 -37.72 -6.88 18.69
CA ARG A 46 -36.42 -6.95 18.00
C ARG A 46 -35.45 -7.81 18.80
N ASP A 47 -34.79 -8.72 18.12
CA ASP A 47 -33.73 -9.53 18.69
C ASP A 47 -32.38 -8.84 18.43
N LEU A 48 -32.00 -7.92 19.33
CA LEU A 48 -30.78 -7.11 19.21
C LEU A 48 -29.52 -7.95 18.98
N ALA A 49 -29.44 -9.14 19.60
CA ALA A 49 -28.32 -10.05 19.43
C ALA A 49 -28.21 -10.59 18.00
N GLN A 50 -29.35 -10.89 17.35
CA GLN A 50 -29.38 -11.35 15.97
C GLN A 50 -29.10 -10.20 14.99
N GLU A 51 -29.69 -9.02 15.22
CA GLU A 51 -29.44 -7.83 14.40
C GLU A 51 -27.96 -7.43 14.39
N LEU A 52 -27.30 -7.43 15.56
CA LEU A 52 -25.86 -7.17 15.66
C LEU A 52 -25.01 -8.21 14.94
N LEU A 53 -25.41 -9.48 14.98
CA LEU A 53 -24.69 -10.57 14.33
C LEU A 53 -24.82 -10.48 12.81
N GLU A 54 -26.03 -10.20 12.31
CA GLU A 54 -26.25 -9.93 10.88
C GLU A 54 -25.51 -8.69 10.40
N GLU A 55 -25.50 -7.60 11.17
CA GLU A 55 -24.77 -6.39 10.83
C GLU A 55 -23.25 -6.66 10.74
N LYS A 56 -22.70 -7.41 11.69
CA LYS A 56 -21.30 -7.85 11.64
C LYS A 56 -21.01 -8.69 10.40
N GLN A 57 -21.84 -9.69 10.09
CA GLN A 57 -21.65 -10.51 8.89
C GLN A 57 -21.73 -9.69 7.60
N ARG A 58 -22.66 -8.72 7.52
CA ARG A 58 -22.79 -7.81 6.37
C ARG A 58 -21.56 -6.90 6.25
N ALA A 59 -21.08 -6.35 7.35
CA ALA A 59 -19.88 -5.51 7.39
C ALA A 59 -18.63 -6.31 6.99
N GLU A 60 -18.47 -7.54 7.47
CA GLU A 60 -17.40 -8.45 7.06
C GLU A 60 -17.48 -8.75 5.56
N ALA A 61 -18.65 -9.10 5.03
CA ALA A 61 -18.84 -9.36 3.61
C ALA A 61 -18.55 -8.13 2.74
N GLN A 62 -18.95 -6.93 3.18
CA GLN A 62 -18.61 -5.67 2.51
C GLN A 62 -17.09 -5.44 2.54
N SER A 63 -16.46 -5.58 3.71
CA SER A 63 -15.01 -5.40 3.84
C SER A 63 -14.22 -6.37 2.96
N GLN A 64 -14.68 -7.62 2.81
CA GLN A 64 -14.06 -8.60 1.92
C GLN A 64 -14.18 -8.20 0.45
N ARG A 65 -15.35 -7.69 0.03
CA ARG A 65 -15.55 -7.18 -1.33
C ARG A 65 -14.67 -5.96 -1.57
N ASP A 66 -14.64 -5.02 -0.65
CA ASP A 66 -13.82 -3.81 -0.74
C ASP A 66 -12.33 -4.15 -0.83
N GLN A 67 -11.86 -5.15 -0.07
CA GLN A 67 -10.50 -5.67 -0.20
C GLN A 67 -10.22 -6.29 -1.57
N GLN A 68 -11.18 -7.02 -2.15
CA GLN A 68 -11.04 -7.57 -3.50
C GLN A 68 -10.97 -6.45 -4.55
N TYR A 69 -11.85 -5.45 -4.46
CA TYR A 69 -11.81 -4.29 -5.35
C TYR A 69 -10.54 -3.47 -5.18
N ALA A 70 -10.06 -3.29 -3.95
CA ALA A 70 -8.79 -2.62 -3.70
C ALA A 70 -7.60 -3.39 -4.30
N LYS A 71 -7.64 -4.73 -4.30
CA LYS A 71 -6.62 -5.56 -4.97
C LYS A 71 -6.71 -5.44 -6.49
N TRP A 72 -7.91 -5.46 -7.07
CA TRP A 72 -8.11 -5.35 -8.52
C TRP A 72 -7.88 -3.94 -9.08
N GLY A 73 -8.18 -2.91 -8.30
CA GLY A 73 -7.92 -1.50 -8.65
C GLY A 73 -6.44 -1.13 -8.62
N LYS A 74 -5.58 -1.95 -8.00
CA LYS A 74 -4.13 -1.76 -8.01
C LYS A 74 -3.50 -2.35 -9.27
N GLY A 75 -2.48 -1.67 -9.80
CA GLY A 75 -1.73 -2.17 -10.95
C GLY A 75 -0.88 -3.41 -10.59
N LEU A 76 -0.87 -4.42 -11.46
CA LEU A 76 -0.07 -5.65 -11.27
C LEU A 76 1.42 -5.35 -11.05
N ALA A 77 1.98 -4.37 -11.76
CA ALA A 77 3.38 -3.96 -11.62
C ALA A 77 3.65 -3.33 -10.25
N GLN A 78 2.73 -2.50 -9.74
CA GLN A 78 2.84 -1.88 -8.42
C GLN A 78 2.78 -2.94 -7.32
N GLY A 79 1.90 -3.94 -7.45
CA GLY A 79 1.81 -5.05 -6.50
C GLY A 79 3.09 -5.90 -6.48
N ARG A 80 3.65 -6.22 -7.65
CA ARG A 80 4.94 -6.94 -7.74
C ARG A 80 6.09 -6.13 -7.14
N GLN A 81 6.14 -4.83 -7.42
CA GLN A 81 7.16 -3.95 -6.84
C GLN A 81 7.05 -3.90 -5.32
N GLN A 82 5.83 -3.82 -4.78
CA GLN A 82 5.62 -3.84 -3.34
C GLN A 82 6.11 -5.15 -2.71
N GLN A 83 5.81 -6.30 -3.33
CA GLN A 83 6.30 -7.60 -2.87
C GLN A 83 7.83 -7.67 -2.89
N GLN A 84 8.45 -7.27 -4.00
CA GLN A 84 9.92 -7.22 -4.11
C GLN A 84 10.54 -6.31 -3.06
N ASN A 85 9.98 -5.10 -2.86
CA ASN A 85 10.47 -4.18 -1.84
C ASN A 85 10.39 -4.76 -0.42
N VAL A 86 9.34 -5.53 -0.11
CA VAL A 86 9.20 -6.20 1.19
C VAL A 86 10.22 -7.32 1.34
N GLU A 87 10.38 -8.17 0.33
CA GLU A 87 11.39 -9.23 0.33
C GLU A 87 12.81 -8.67 0.46
N ASP A 88 13.10 -7.59 -0.27
CA ASP A 88 14.40 -6.92 -0.23
C ASP A 88 14.62 -6.24 1.12
N ALA A 89 13.59 -5.59 1.70
CA ALA A 89 13.68 -5.02 3.04
C ALA A 89 13.99 -6.09 4.10
N ILE A 90 13.34 -7.26 4.04
CA ILE A 90 13.61 -8.37 4.96
C ILE A 90 15.05 -8.87 4.81
N LYS A 91 15.54 -9.00 3.57
CA LYS A 91 16.94 -9.40 3.31
C LYS A 91 17.93 -8.37 3.81
N GLU A 92 17.72 -7.08 3.53
CA GLU A 92 18.62 -6.01 3.97
C GLU A 92 18.58 -5.81 5.49
N MET A 93 17.44 -6.04 6.15
CA MET A 93 17.35 -6.05 7.62
C MET A 93 18.22 -7.13 8.27
N GLN A 94 18.47 -8.25 7.58
CA GLN A 94 19.33 -9.33 8.07
C GLN A 94 20.82 -9.08 7.78
N LYS A 95 21.14 -8.09 6.94
CA LYS A 95 22.51 -7.81 6.51
C LYS A 95 23.17 -6.76 7.40
N PRO A 96 24.51 -6.81 7.55
CA PRO A 96 25.26 -5.73 8.19
C PRO A 96 25.22 -4.45 7.33
N LEU A 97 25.40 -3.29 7.96
CA LEU A 97 25.37 -1.98 7.29
C LEU A 97 26.40 -1.85 6.16
N ALA A 98 27.62 -2.37 6.38
CA ALA A 98 28.71 -2.33 5.42
C ALA A 98 28.85 -3.67 4.69
N ARG A 99 29.07 -3.61 3.37
CA ARG A 99 29.41 -4.77 2.54
C ARG A 99 30.92 -4.90 2.47
N TYR A 100 31.42 -6.12 2.66
CA TYR A 100 32.84 -6.45 2.59
C TYR A 100 33.17 -7.22 1.30
N ILE A 101 34.46 -7.36 1.01
CA ILE A 101 34.97 -8.08 -0.17
C ILE A 101 34.54 -9.55 -0.15
N ASP A 102 34.42 -10.14 1.04
CA ASP A 102 34.06 -11.56 1.24
C ASP A 102 32.53 -11.81 1.30
N ASP A 103 31.70 -10.81 0.97
CA ASP A 103 30.24 -10.96 0.94
C ASP A 103 29.81 -11.92 -0.18
N GLN A 104 29.19 -13.04 0.21
CA GLN A 104 28.74 -14.10 -0.69
C GLN A 104 27.68 -13.60 -1.69
N ASP A 105 26.83 -12.67 -1.29
CA ASP A 105 25.80 -12.11 -2.18
C ASP A 105 26.42 -11.24 -3.27
N LEU A 106 27.45 -10.46 -2.90
CA LEU A 106 28.22 -9.65 -3.84
C LEU A 106 28.98 -10.53 -4.83
N ASP A 107 29.69 -11.55 -4.35
CA ASP A 107 30.42 -12.49 -5.20
C ASP A 107 29.48 -13.21 -6.17
N ARG A 108 28.31 -13.64 -5.72
CA ARG A 108 27.27 -14.23 -6.57
C ARG A 108 26.82 -13.26 -7.67
N MET A 109 26.49 -12.02 -7.32
CA MET A 109 26.06 -11.00 -8.29
C MET A 109 27.15 -10.70 -9.33
N LEU A 110 28.42 -10.61 -8.90
CA LEU A 110 29.56 -10.37 -9.80
C LEU A 110 29.85 -11.55 -10.74
N ARG A 111 29.60 -12.79 -10.30
CA ARG A 111 29.71 -14.00 -11.13
C ARG A 111 28.58 -14.09 -12.16
N GLU A 112 27.39 -13.61 -11.82
CA GLU A 112 26.24 -13.62 -12.72
C GLU A 112 26.30 -12.56 -13.82
N ARG A 113 27.03 -11.46 -13.58
CA ARG A 113 27.19 -10.35 -14.53
C ARG A 113 27.81 -10.84 -15.83
N GLU A 114 27.07 -10.68 -16.93
CA GLU A 114 27.61 -10.91 -18.26
C GLU A 114 28.69 -9.88 -18.58
N ARG A 115 29.85 -10.35 -19.06
CA ARG A 115 30.96 -9.51 -19.54
C ARG A 115 31.07 -9.65 -21.04
N GLU A 116 31.17 -8.51 -21.72
CA GLU A 116 31.43 -8.49 -23.15
C GLU A 116 32.85 -9.00 -23.41
N GLY A 117 33.03 -9.83 -24.44
CA GLY A 117 34.33 -10.40 -24.82
C GLY A 117 34.77 -11.63 -24.02
N ASP A 118 33.93 -12.19 -23.14
CA ASP A 118 34.23 -13.47 -22.47
C ASP A 118 34.05 -14.65 -23.45
N PRO A 119 35.10 -15.44 -23.74
CA PRO A 119 35.01 -16.59 -24.66
C PRO A 119 34.06 -17.69 -24.17
N MET A 120 33.78 -17.77 -22.86
CA MET A 120 32.87 -18.77 -22.28
C MET A 120 31.40 -18.30 -22.23
N ALA A 121 31.11 -17.03 -22.54
CA ALA A 121 29.76 -16.47 -22.42
C ALA A 121 28.72 -17.26 -23.21
N ASP A 122 29.04 -17.69 -24.44
CA ASP A 122 28.12 -18.44 -25.30
C ASP A 122 27.77 -19.82 -24.73
N ILE A 123 28.73 -20.48 -24.09
CA ILE A 123 28.53 -21.80 -23.47
C ILE A 123 27.61 -21.65 -22.26
N ILE A 124 27.85 -20.62 -21.43
CA ILE A 124 27.03 -20.31 -20.26
C ILE A 124 25.59 -19.95 -20.69
N LYS A 125 25.42 -19.13 -21.74
CA LYS A 125 24.10 -18.77 -22.30
C LYS A 125 23.33 -19.99 -22.79
N LYS A 126 23.98 -20.90 -23.53
CA LYS A 126 23.36 -22.15 -24.00
C LYS A 126 22.92 -23.05 -22.85
N ARG A 127 23.70 -23.12 -21.76
CA ARG A 127 23.32 -23.88 -20.57
C ARG A 127 22.10 -23.26 -19.86
N LYS A 128 22.14 -21.95 -19.59
CA LYS A 128 21.01 -21.22 -18.98
C LYS A 128 19.72 -21.33 -19.80
N ALA A 129 19.82 -21.26 -21.14
CA ALA A 129 18.68 -21.41 -22.04
C ALA A 129 18.07 -22.83 -22.04
N LYS A 130 18.82 -23.88 -21.64
CA LYS A 130 18.27 -25.22 -21.44
C LYS A 130 17.52 -25.32 -20.12
N GLU A 131 18.08 -24.76 -19.05
CA GLU A 131 17.47 -24.73 -17.71
C GLU A 131 16.18 -23.89 -17.69
N SER A 132 16.09 -22.80 -18.47
CA SER A 132 14.91 -21.93 -18.49
C SER A 132 13.67 -22.50 -19.19
N LYS A 133 13.81 -23.59 -19.97
CA LYS A 133 12.71 -24.19 -20.76
C LYS A 133 11.55 -24.72 -19.94
N GLU A 134 11.75 -24.97 -18.64
CA GLU A 134 10.70 -25.46 -17.74
C GLU A 134 9.64 -24.38 -17.43
N LYS A 135 9.97 -23.09 -17.58
CA LYS A 135 9.04 -21.99 -17.34
C LYS A 135 8.38 -21.60 -18.65
N LYS A 136 7.06 -21.83 -18.77
CA LYS A 136 6.25 -21.30 -19.88
C LYS A 136 6.20 -19.77 -19.81
N GLU A 137 7.15 -19.11 -20.47
CA GLU A 137 7.19 -17.65 -20.54
C GLU A 137 6.04 -17.09 -21.38
N LYS A 138 5.51 -15.93 -20.97
CA LYS A 138 4.53 -15.20 -21.78
C LYS A 138 5.18 -14.76 -23.09
N PRO A 139 4.46 -14.83 -24.23
CA PRO A 139 5.00 -14.36 -25.49
C PRO A 139 5.43 -12.89 -25.38
N ARG A 140 6.57 -12.58 -25.97
CA ARG A 140 7.09 -11.21 -26.12
C ARG A 140 6.93 -10.74 -27.54
N TYR A 141 6.99 -9.42 -27.73
CA TYR A 141 6.99 -8.82 -29.05
C TYR A 141 8.22 -9.24 -29.86
N LYS A 142 8.02 -9.52 -31.15
CA LYS A 142 9.04 -10.06 -32.07
C LYS A 142 9.28 -9.16 -33.30
N GLY A 143 8.66 -7.98 -33.35
CA GLY A 143 8.79 -7.07 -34.50
C GLY A 143 9.99 -6.13 -34.41
N PRO A 144 10.04 -5.08 -35.26
CA PRO A 144 11.10 -4.08 -35.26
C PRO A 144 11.25 -3.38 -33.91
N ALA A 145 12.41 -2.79 -33.63
CA ALA A 145 12.65 -2.12 -32.36
C ALA A 145 11.57 -1.05 -32.08
N PRO A 146 10.87 -1.12 -30.93
CA PRO A 146 9.86 -0.14 -30.58
C PRO A 146 10.46 1.25 -30.37
N PRO A 147 9.68 2.33 -30.58
CA PRO A 147 10.11 3.66 -30.18
C PRO A 147 10.40 3.69 -28.67
N LEU A 148 11.42 4.45 -28.29
CA LEU A 148 11.84 4.58 -26.90
C LEU A 148 10.73 5.26 -26.06
N ASN A 149 10.52 4.73 -24.86
CA ASN A 149 9.58 5.27 -23.87
C ASN A 149 10.37 5.59 -22.60
N ARG A 150 10.01 6.68 -21.90
CA ARG A 150 10.51 7.05 -20.56
C ARG A 150 10.69 5.87 -19.59
N PHE A 151 9.79 4.88 -19.63
CA PHE A 151 9.75 3.78 -18.67
C PHE A 151 10.45 2.50 -19.15
N ASN A 152 11.08 2.49 -20.33
CA ASN A 152 11.70 1.30 -20.93
C ASN A 152 10.77 0.06 -20.96
N ILE A 153 9.45 0.29 -21.03
CA ILE A 153 8.46 -0.77 -21.11
C ILE A 153 8.39 -1.29 -22.54
N TRP A 154 8.57 -2.59 -22.69
CA TRP A 154 8.42 -3.25 -23.98
C TRP A 154 6.94 -3.31 -24.40
N PRO A 155 6.64 -3.16 -25.70
CA PRO A 155 5.29 -3.31 -26.20
C PRO A 155 4.76 -4.74 -25.96
N GLY A 156 3.43 -4.86 -25.94
CA GLY A 156 2.79 -6.17 -25.87
C GLY A 156 3.11 -7.03 -27.10
N HIS A 157 3.07 -8.34 -26.94
CA HIS A 157 3.39 -9.30 -28.01
C HIS A 157 2.57 -9.17 -29.31
N ARG A 158 1.40 -8.51 -29.23
CA ARG A 158 0.46 -8.31 -30.35
C ARG A 158 0.57 -6.93 -30.98
N TRP A 159 1.51 -6.10 -30.52
CA TRP A 159 1.76 -4.82 -31.16
C TRP A 159 2.26 -5.08 -32.58
N ASP A 160 1.80 -4.27 -33.54
CA ASP A 160 2.06 -4.45 -34.97
C ASP A 160 3.35 -3.78 -35.44
N GLY A 161 3.99 -2.99 -34.57
CA GLY A 161 5.20 -2.22 -34.89
C GLY A 161 4.95 -0.87 -35.53
N VAL A 162 3.69 -0.48 -35.74
CA VAL A 162 3.35 0.83 -36.30
C VAL A 162 3.22 1.84 -35.15
N ASP A 163 4.05 2.88 -35.20
CA ASP A 163 3.96 4.00 -34.26
C ASP A 163 2.72 4.85 -34.55
N ARG A 164 1.86 4.99 -33.54
CA ARG A 164 0.63 5.79 -33.56
C ARG A 164 0.65 6.89 -32.50
N SER A 165 1.83 7.35 -32.12
CA SER A 165 2.02 8.37 -31.10
C SER A 165 1.83 9.79 -31.64
N ASN A 166 1.61 10.75 -30.73
CA ASN A 166 1.63 12.18 -31.02
C ASN A 166 3.07 12.77 -30.99
N GLY A 167 4.11 11.94 -31.00
CA GLY A 167 5.51 12.40 -30.91
C GLY A 167 5.96 12.99 -29.57
N PHE A 168 5.11 12.96 -28.52
CA PHE A 168 5.42 13.54 -27.20
C PHE A 168 6.73 12.99 -26.59
N GLU A 169 6.93 11.68 -26.62
CA GLU A 169 8.13 11.05 -26.04
C GLU A 169 9.40 11.52 -26.76
N GLN A 170 9.36 11.59 -28.10
CA GLN A 170 10.48 12.08 -28.91
C GLN A 170 10.83 13.54 -28.57
N GLN A 171 9.83 14.42 -28.53
CA GLN A 171 10.04 15.83 -28.16
C GLN A 171 10.57 15.97 -26.73
N ARG A 172 10.10 15.12 -25.81
CA ARG A 172 10.58 15.11 -24.43
C ARG A 172 12.06 14.71 -24.34
N PHE A 173 12.49 13.69 -25.07
CA PHE A 173 13.91 13.30 -25.11
C PHE A 173 14.78 14.40 -25.70
N ALA A 174 14.34 15.05 -26.79
CA ALA A 174 15.03 16.20 -27.36
C ALA A 174 15.17 17.35 -26.34
N ARG A 175 14.10 17.66 -25.60
CA ARG A 175 14.12 18.68 -24.53
C ARG A 175 15.12 18.34 -23.42
N ILE A 176 15.20 17.08 -23.00
CA ILE A 176 16.16 16.63 -21.98
C ILE A 176 17.60 16.75 -22.49
N ALA A 177 17.87 16.32 -23.72
CA ALA A 177 19.17 16.44 -24.35
C ALA A 177 19.61 17.91 -24.46
N ASN A 178 18.72 18.79 -24.93
CA ASN A 178 18.98 20.23 -25.03
C ASN A 178 19.25 20.85 -23.66
N ARG A 179 18.47 20.49 -22.64
CA ARG A 179 18.70 20.97 -21.26
C ARG A 179 20.08 20.56 -20.75
N LYS A 180 20.50 19.31 -20.99
CA LYS A 180 21.82 18.82 -20.60
C LYS A 180 22.94 19.56 -21.35
N ALA A 181 22.79 19.74 -22.66
CA ALA A 181 23.74 20.48 -23.47
C ALA A 181 23.91 21.94 -23.00
N VAL A 182 22.81 22.63 -22.69
CA VAL A 182 22.84 24.00 -22.15
C VAL A 182 23.52 24.03 -20.78
N GLN A 183 23.27 23.06 -19.91
CA GLN A 183 23.91 22.97 -18.61
C GLN A 183 25.44 22.79 -18.73
N GLU A 184 25.89 21.94 -19.66
CA GLU A 184 27.32 21.72 -19.93
C GLU A 184 27.98 22.97 -20.50
N LEU A 185 27.31 23.68 -21.41
CA LEU A 185 27.79 24.96 -21.95
C LEU A 185 27.86 26.04 -20.87
N ALA A 186 26.82 26.15 -20.04
CA ALA A 186 26.77 27.11 -18.95
C ALA A 186 27.87 26.85 -17.91
N TYR A 187 28.15 25.58 -17.60
CA TYR A 187 29.24 25.21 -16.71
C TYR A 187 30.59 25.65 -17.29
N LYS A 188 30.86 25.34 -18.57
CA LYS A 188 32.09 25.78 -19.25
C LYS A 188 32.24 27.30 -19.23
N TRP A 189 31.16 28.03 -19.55
CA TRP A 189 31.15 29.49 -19.51
C TRP A 189 31.42 30.06 -18.12
N SER A 190 30.84 29.44 -17.08
CA SER A 190 31.02 29.91 -15.69
C SER A 190 32.43 29.71 -15.13
N VAL A 191 33.18 28.76 -15.68
CA VAL A 191 34.53 28.39 -15.22
C VAL A 191 35.63 29.12 -16.00
N GLU A 192 35.32 29.72 -17.14
CA GLU A 192 36.31 30.34 -18.04
C GLU A 192 37.08 31.52 -17.43
N ASP A 193 36.51 32.23 -16.45
CA ASP A 193 37.10 33.43 -15.82
C ASP A 193 37.53 33.20 -14.34
N MET A 194 37.58 31.93 -13.89
CA MET A 194 38.13 31.51 -12.59
C MET A 194 39.48 30.83 -12.74
#